data_AF-A0AAI8TUN8-F1
#
_entry.id   AF-A0AAI8TUN8-F1
#
_cell.length_a   1.000
_cell.length_b   1.000
_cell.length_c   1.000
_cell.angle_alpha   90.00
_cell.angle_beta   90.00
_cell.angle_gamma   90.00
#
_symmetry.space_group_name_H-M   'P 1'
#
loop_
_entity.id
_entity.type
_entity.pdbx_description
1 polymer ?
#
loop_
_entity_poly.entity_id
_entity_poly.type
_entity_poly.pdbx_seq_one_letter_code
_entity_poly.pdbx_strand_id
1 'polypeptide(L)'
;MLIGRSHWSALIAMAGVLVACGPSGSSEDSPEHAVQRHIAAAKAGDVSALRSGTCGALAAMMQPRSDVEVRQEFASLYQAGPDVLSVDPESPGVKRTVTGHYTNATDLEISFTVEDRDGWKICEIRRGNGIFGPLPGPFEP
;
A
#
# COMPACT_ATOMS: atom_id res chain seq x y z
N MET A 1 -31.02 47.28 -29.19
CA MET A 1 -30.92 45.89 -29.69
C MET A 1 -30.13 45.92 -30.98
N LEU A 2 -28.85 45.55 -30.94
CA LEU A 2 -27.94 45.53 -32.09
C LEU A 2 -27.87 44.12 -32.65
N ILE A 3 -28.07 44.04 -33.96
CA ILE A 3 -28.14 42.86 -34.80
C ILE A 3 -26.72 42.35 -35.12
N GLY A 4 -26.54 41.04 -35.02
CA GLY A 4 -25.81 40.20 -35.97
C GLY A 4 -24.30 40.42 -36.18
N ARG A 5 -23.50 39.44 -35.74
CA ARG A 5 -22.19 39.14 -36.35
C ARG A 5 -22.07 37.62 -36.54
N SER A 6 -22.39 37.16 -37.75
CA SER A 6 -22.05 35.83 -38.26
C SER A 6 -20.78 35.96 -39.08
N HIS A 7 -19.65 35.51 -38.54
CA HIS A 7 -18.38 35.46 -39.26
C HIS A 7 -17.92 33.99 -39.32
N TRP A 8 -17.62 33.52 -40.52
CA TRP A 8 -17.17 32.18 -40.83
C TRP A 8 -15.70 31.93 -40.47
N SER A 9 -15.45 30.67 -40.10
CA SER A 9 -14.27 29.81 -40.22
C SER A 9 -12.89 30.41 -40.52
N ALA A 10 -11.93 30.10 -39.65
CA ALA A 10 -10.55 29.81 -40.05
C ALA A 10 -9.99 28.68 -39.17
N LEU A 11 -9.74 27.53 -39.78
CA LEU A 11 -8.91 26.46 -39.26
C LEU A 11 -7.47 26.98 -39.14
N ILE A 12 -6.88 26.90 -37.95
CA ILE A 12 -5.44 26.79 -37.79
C ILE A 12 -5.20 25.59 -36.88
N ALA A 13 -4.86 24.47 -37.53
CA ALA A 13 -4.22 23.33 -36.90
C ALA A 13 -2.83 23.77 -36.44
N MET A 14 -2.71 24.06 -35.15
CA MET A 14 -1.42 24.02 -34.47
C MET A 14 -1.42 22.74 -33.65
N ALA A 15 -0.70 21.75 -34.17
CA ALA A 15 -0.27 20.59 -33.44
C ALA A 15 0.65 21.05 -32.30
N GLY A 16 0.03 21.57 -31.22
CA GLY A 16 0.65 21.56 -29.91
C GLY A 16 0.66 20.11 -29.48
N VAL A 17 1.85 19.52 -29.42
CA VAL A 17 2.09 18.24 -28.76
C VAL A 17 1.52 18.39 -27.35
N LEU A 18 0.29 17.92 -27.15
CA LEU A 18 -0.18 17.53 -25.86
C LEU A 18 0.73 16.36 -25.51
N VAL A 19 1.78 16.65 -24.73
CA VAL A 19 2.31 15.62 -23.84
C VAL A 19 1.13 15.29 -22.96
N ALA A 20 0.35 14.30 -23.41
CA ALA A 20 -0.52 13.56 -22.56
C ALA A 20 0.40 12.96 -21.51
N CYS A 21 0.53 13.64 -20.37
CA CYS A 21 0.66 12.92 -19.13
C CYS A 21 -0.57 12.00 -19.10
N GLY A 22 -0.37 10.77 -19.59
CA GLY A 22 -1.25 9.68 -19.20
C GLY A 22 -1.31 9.64 -17.68
N PRO A 23 -2.25 8.89 -17.10
CA PRO A 23 -2.19 8.56 -15.69
C PRO A 23 -0.91 7.75 -15.46
N SER A 24 0.21 8.43 -15.28
CA SER A 24 1.30 7.98 -14.45
C SER A 24 0.64 7.82 -13.10
N GLY A 25 0.23 6.59 -12.77
CA GLY A 25 -0.10 6.24 -11.40
C GLY A 25 1.06 6.75 -10.57
N SER A 26 0.82 7.78 -9.77
CA SER A 26 1.86 8.42 -8.98
C SER A 26 2.53 7.32 -8.16
N SER A 27 3.85 7.35 -8.03
CA SER A 27 4.60 6.41 -7.19
C SER A 27 4.11 6.38 -5.72
N GLU A 28 3.27 7.33 -5.33
CA GLU A 28 2.60 7.44 -4.03
C GLU A 28 1.36 6.53 -3.90
N ASP A 29 0.79 6.05 -5.01
CA ASP A 29 -0.37 5.16 -5.07
C ASP A 29 0.03 3.76 -5.54
N SER A 30 1.15 3.27 -5.01
CA SER A 30 1.64 1.91 -5.26
C SER A 30 1.42 0.99 -4.04
N PRO A 31 1.25 -0.33 -4.26
CA PRO A 31 1.25 -1.36 -3.23
C PRO A 31 2.42 -1.25 -2.24
N GLU A 32 3.63 -1.04 -2.75
CA GLU A 32 4.86 -0.90 -1.96
C GLU A 32 4.80 0.33 -1.07
N HIS A 33 4.33 1.45 -1.62
CA HIS A 33 4.24 2.70 -0.89
C HIS A 33 3.22 2.58 0.27
N ALA A 34 2.12 1.85 0.08
CA ALA A 34 1.20 1.54 1.17
C ALA A 34 1.85 0.73 2.28
N VAL A 35 2.67 -0.28 1.94
CA VAL A 35 3.45 -1.05 2.91
C VAL A 35 4.48 -0.16 3.63
N GLN A 36 5.17 0.72 2.91
CA GLN A 36 6.13 1.67 3.51
C GLN A 36 5.45 2.59 4.51
N ARG A 37 4.30 3.19 4.15
CA ARG A 37 3.50 4.03 5.06
C ARG A 37 3.03 3.25 6.28
N HIS A 38 2.60 2.00 6.09
CA HIS A 38 2.16 1.14 7.18
C HIS A 38 3.29 0.83 8.17
N ILE A 39 4.47 0.46 7.67
CA ILE A 39 5.66 0.23 8.51
C ILE A 39 6.08 1.52 9.22
N ALA A 40 6.05 2.67 8.53
CA ALA A 40 6.36 3.96 9.14
C ALA A 40 5.39 4.33 10.26
N ALA A 41 4.08 4.15 10.06
CA ALA A 41 3.05 4.36 11.08
C ALA A 41 3.28 3.46 12.31
N ALA A 42 3.62 2.19 12.10
CA ALA A 42 3.96 1.28 13.18
C ALA A 42 5.20 1.73 13.96
N LYS A 43 6.29 2.11 13.28
CA LYS A 43 7.51 2.62 13.92
C LYS A 43 7.27 3.93 14.68
N ALA A 44 6.33 4.76 14.21
CA ALA A 44 5.91 5.99 14.89
C ALA A 44 4.90 5.76 16.03
N GLY A 45 4.34 4.54 16.15
CA GLY A 45 3.27 4.24 17.09
C GLY A 45 1.93 4.92 16.76
N ASP A 46 1.72 5.31 15.50
CA ASP A 46 0.50 5.95 15.00
C ASP A 46 -0.59 4.91 14.72
N VAL A 47 -1.34 4.58 15.78
CA VAL A 47 -2.43 3.61 15.72
C VAL A 47 -3.58 4.08 14.84
N SER A 48 -3.82 5.40 14.74
CA SER A 48 -4.88 5.93 13.89
C SER A 48 -4.57 5.66 12.42
N ALA A 49 -3.34 5.94 11.99
CA ALA A 49 -2.87 5.63 10.65
C ALA A 49 -2.91 4.12 10.37
N LEU A 50 -2.45 3.28 11.31
CA LEU A 50 -2.54 1.82 11.17
C LEU A 50 -3.98 1.34 10.95
N ARG A 51 -4.94 1.81 11.74
CA ARG A 51 -6.36 1.42 11.59
C ARG A 51 -6.95 1.91 10.28
N SER A 52 -6.66 3.14 9.87
CA SER A 52 -7.16 3.70 8.59
C SER A 52 -6.57 3.02 7.35
N GLY A 53 -5.32 2.55 7.46
CA GLY A 53 -4.56 1.90 6.40
C GLY A 53 -4.73 0.38 6.33
N THR A 54 -5.66 -0.20 7.07
CA THR A 54 -5.89 -1.64 7.12
C THR A 54 -7.29 -2.04 6.65
N CYS A 55 -7.42 -3.27 6.18
CA CYS A 55 -8.66 -3.86 5.69
C CYS A 55 -8.74 -5.35 6.04
N GLY A 56 -9.81 -6.02 5.60
CA GLY A 56 -9.94 -7.47 5.65
C GLY A 56 -9.76 -8.08 7.05
N ALA A 57 -9.02 -9.19 7.12
CA ALA A 57 -8.77 -9.92 8.36
C ALA A 57 -7.94 -9.09 9.35
N LEU A 58 -6.97 -8.31 8.86
CA LEU A 58 -6.13 -7.48 9.72
C LEU A 58 -6.96 -6.41 10.46
N ALA A 59 -7.84 -5.69 9.75
CA ALA A 59 -8.74 -4.73 10.38
C ALA A 59 -9.66 -5.39 11.41
N ALA A 60 -10.19 -6.58 11.11
CA ALA A 60 -11.03 -7.34 12.03
C ALA A 60 -10.27 -7.76 13.31
N MET A 61 -9.00 -8.19 13.18
CA MET A 61 -8.16 -8.54 14.34
C MET A 61 -7.78 -7.32 15.17
N MET A 62 -7.58 -6.15 14.55
CA MET A 62 -7.26 -4.91 15.25
C MET A 62 -8.48 -4.29 15.95
N GLN A 63 -9.70 -4.46 15.43
CA GLN A 63 -10.91 -3.81 15.94
C GLN A 63 -11.14 -4.03 17.46
N PRO A 64 -11.06 -5.26 18.02
CA PRO A 64 -11.30 -5.47 19.45
C PRO A 64 -10.13 -5.05 20.34
N ARG A 65 -8.97 -4.69 19.79
CA ARG A 65 -7.75 -4.39 20.54
C ARG A 65 -7.69 -2.93 20.94
N SER A 66 -7.14 -2.65 22.11
CA SER A 66 -6.80 -1.30 22.55
C SER A 66 -5.65 -0.71 21.73
N ASP A 67 -5.55 0.62 21.71
CA ASP A 67 -4.44 1.28 21.01
C ASP A 67 -3.07 0.97 21.63
N VAL A 68 -3.02 0.64 22.92
CA VAL A 68 -1.79 0.22 23.58
C VAL A 68 -1.34 -1.15 23.04
N GLU A 69 -2.25 -2.12 22.97
CA GLU A 69 -1.96 -3.45 22.43
C GLU A 69 -1.53 -3.36 20.96
N VAL A 70 -2.27 -2.62 20.14
CA VAL A 70 -1.92 -2.42 18.72
C VAL A 70 -0.51 -1.82 18.60
N ARG A 71 -0.20 -0.78 19.38
CA ARG A 71 1.13 -0.15 19.33
C ARG A 71 2.24 -1.13 19.70
N GLN A 72 2.06 -1.93 20.75
CA GLN A 72 3.06 -2.89 21.22
C GLN A 72 3.30 -4.01 20.21
N GLU A 73 2.23 -4.60 19.67
CA GLU A 73 2.34 -5.68 18.68
C GLU A 73 3.04 -5.21 17.40
N PHE A 74 2.66 -4.05 16.88
CA PHE A 74 3.26 -3.53 15.65
C PHE A 74 4.69 -3.01 15.83
N ALA A 75 5.04 -2.49 17.02
CA ALA A 75 6.42 -2.14 17.35
C ALA A 75 7.31 -3.39 17.41
N SER A 76 6.82 -4.47 18.02
CA SER A 76 7.49 -5.79 18.04
C SER A 76 7.59 -6.38 16.64
N LEU A 77 6.53 -6.25 15.84
CA LEU A 77 6.44 -6.79 14.48
C LEU A 77 7.58 -6.29 13.57
N TYR A 78 7.87 -4.98 13.64
CA TYR A 78 8.82 -4.29 12.75
C TYR A 78 10.08 -3.77 13.46
N GLN A 79 10.44 -4.33 14.62
CA GLN A 79 11.62 -3.90 15.38
C GLN A 79 12.90 -3.95 14.53
N ALA A 80 13.09 -5.01 13.75
CA ALA A 80 14.12 -5.08 12.72
C ALA A 80 13.64 -4.38 11.43
N GLY A 81 12.42 -4.69 10.99
CA GLY A 81 11.81 -4.18 9.75
C GLY A 81 12.48 -4.71 8.47
N PRO A 82 11.74 -4.98 7.39
CA PRO A 82 12.35 -5.41 6.13
C PRO A 82 13.15 -4.26 5.50
N ASP A 83 14.25 -4.60 4.85
CA ASP A 83 15.16 -3.65 4.18
C ASP A 83 14.75 -3.40 2.72
N VAL A 84 14.15 -4.41 2.08
CA VAL A 84 13.77 -4.38 0.67
C VAL A 84 12.34 -4.85 0.52
N LEU A 85 11.55 -4.16 -0.30
CA LEU A 85 10.20 -4.58 -0.67
C LEU A 85 10.16 -4.97 -2.15
N SER A 86 9.46 -6.05 -2.46
CA SER A 86 9.23 -6.55 -3.82
C SER A 86 7.76 -6.90 -3.99
N VAL A 87 7.15 -6.46 -5.09
CA VAL A 87 5.77 -6.85 -5.43
C VAL A 87 5.78 -8.08 -6.31
N ASP A 88 4.86 -9.00 -6.01
CA ASP A 88 4.60 -10.14 -6.87
C ASP A 88 3.95 -9.65 -8.19
N PRO A 89 4.61 -9.86 -9.35
CA PRO A 89 4.11 -9.40 -10.64
C PRO A 89 2.84 -10.13 -11.09
N GLU A 90 2.53 -11.32 -10.55
CA GLU A 90 1.53 -12.24 -11.10
C GLU A 90 0.14 -12.19 -10.44
N SER A 91 -0.13 -11.23 -9.55
CA SER A 91 -1.47 -11.07 -8.97
C SER A 91 -2.35 -10.11 -9.80
N PRO A 92 -3.29 -10.58 -10.63
CA PRO A 92 -4.20 -9.70 -11.36
C PRO A 92 -5.25 -9.05 -10.44
N GLY A 93 -5.63 -7.81 -10.75
CA GLY A 93 -6.77 -7.11 -10.13
C GLY A 93 -6.40 -6.11 -9.02
N VAL A 94 -7.38 -5.84 -8.14
CA VAL A 94 -7.29 -4.89 -7.03
C VAL A 94 -6.51 -5.42 -5.82
N LYS A 95 -5.97 -6.63 -5.90
CA LYS A 95 -5.27 -7.32 -4.81
C LYS A 95 -3.84 -7.64 -5.24
N ARG A 96 -2.86 -7.34 -4.40
CA ARG A 96 -1.43 -7.57 -4.65
C ARG A 96 -0.76 -8.18 -3.44
N THR A 97 0.31 -8.93 -3.68
CA THR A 97 1.21 -9.41 -2.63
C THR A 97 2.49 -8.58 -2.68
N VAL A 98 2.86 -7.98 -1.56
CA VAL A 98 4.16 -7.32 -1.36
C VAL A 98 4.96 -8.16 -0.39
N THR A 99 6.19 -8.51 -0.73
CA THR A 99 7.10 -9.24 0.16
C THR A 99 8.22 -8.31 0.62
N GLY A 100 8.44 -8.27 1.93
CA GLY A 100 9.57 -7.61 2.56
C GLY A 100 10.67 -8.60 2.91
N HIS A 101 11.88 -8.30 2.45
CA HIS A 101 13.10 -9.09 2.64
C HIS A 101 14.03 -8.41 3.65
N TYR A 102 14.71 -9.22 4.45
CA TYR A 102 15.70 -8.76 5.42
C TYR A 102 17.09 -9.11 4.88
N THR A 103 17.87 -8.10 4.50
CA THR A 103 19.18 -8.29 3.84
C THR A 103 20.19 -9.04 4.71
N ASN A 104 20.04 -8.98 6.03
CA ASN A 104 20.88 -9.68 7.00
C ASN A 104 20.26 -10.97 7.55
N ALA A 105 19.12 -11.42 7.02
CA ALA A 105 18.44 -12.65 7.45
C ALA A 105 17.79 -13.35 6.25
N THR A 106 18.45 -14.37 5.72
CA THR A 106 18.03 -15.09 4.50
C THR A 106 16.73 -15.89 4.66
N ASP A 107 16.33 -16.18 5.90
CA ASP A 107 15.18 -17.03 6.19
C ASP A 107 13.98 -16.27 6.76
N LEU A 108 14.11 -14.94 6.91
CA LEU A 108 13.08 -14.07 7.43
C LEU A 108 12.46 -13.28 6.28
N GLU A 109 11.17 -13.49 6.04
CA GLU A 109 10.39 -12.70 5.09
C GLU A 109 9.08 -12.26 5.75
N ILE A 110 8.51 -11.17 5.26
CA ILE A 110 7.19 -10.73 5.66
C ILE A 110 6.36 -10.41 4.43
N SER A 111 5.22 -11.08 4.30
CA SER A 111 4.31 -10.91 3.18
C SER A 111 3.10 -10.08 3.59
N PHE A 112 2.72 -9.18 2.71
CA PHE A 112 1.59 -8.28 2.86
C PHE A 112 0.62 -8.55 1.73
N THR A 113 -0.60 -8.92 2.08
CA THR A 113 -1.71 -8.83 1.16
C THR A 113 -2.22 -7.40 1.18
N VAL A 114 -2.18 -6.72 0.05
CA VAL A 114 -2.72 -5.37 -0.10
C VAL A 114 -3.88 -5.34 -1.08
N GLU A 115 -4.88 -4.52 -0.79
CA GLU A 115 -6.04 -4.33 -1.65
C GLU A 115 -6.29 -2.84 -1.90
N ASP A 116 -6.59 -2.49 -3.15
CA ASP A 116 -7.06 -1.15 -3.53
C ASP A 116 -8.55 -1.03 -3.21
N ARG A 117 -8.85 -0.18 -2.23
CA ARG A 117 -10.20 0.12 -1.73
C ARG A 117 -10.31 1.63 -1.50
N ASP A 118 -10.33 2.37 -2.60
CA ASP A 118 -10.17 3.83 -2.63
C ASP A 118 -8.79 4.27 -2.13
N GLY A 119 -7.77 3.50 -2.55
CA GLY A 119 -6.39 3.57 -2.08
C GLY A 119 -5.92 2.23 -1.52
N TRP A 120 -4.61 1.94 -1.67
CA TRP A 120 -3.99 0.71 -1.21
C TRP A 120 -3.97 0.58 0.32
N LYS A 121 -4.52 -0.52 0.82
CA LYS A 121 -4.61 -0.86 2.26
C LYS A 121 -4.05 -2.24 2.54
N ILE A 122 -3.54 -2.45 3.76
CA ILE A 122 -3.01 -3.75 4.20
C ILE A 122 -4.15 -4.61 4.73
N CYS A 123 -4.47 -5.70 4.05
CA CYS A 123 -5.58 -6.59 4.40
C CYS A 123 -5.15 -7.79 5.22
N GLU A 124 -3.89 -8.21 5.08
CA GLU A 124 -3.31 -9.36 5.78
C GLU A 124 -1.79 -9.17 5.88
N ILE A 125 -1.21 -9.61 7.00
CA ILE A 125 0.23 -9.68 7.20
C ILE A 125 0.56 -11.10 7.60
N ARG A 126 1.49 -11.73 6.87
CA ARG A 126 1.98 -13.07 7.15
C ARG A 126 3.49 -13.01 7.29
N ARG A 127 4.03 -13.54 8.38
CA ARG A 127 5.47 -13.78 8.48
C ARG A 127 5.78 -15.07 7.72
N GLY A 128 6.66 -14.98 6.73
CA GLY A 128 7.22 -16.15 6.09
C GLY A 128 8.38 -16.68 6.94
N ASN A 129 8.40 -17.99 7.20
CA ASN A 129 9.67 -18.67 7.43
C ASN A 129 10.08 -19.23 6.08
N GLY A 130 11.28 -18.92 5.60
CA GLY A 130 11.88 -19.74 4.55
C GLY A 130 11.80 -21.21 4.96
N ILE A 131 11.25 -22.09 4.11
CA ILE A 131 11.20 -23.58 4.17
C ILE A 131 10.68 -24.26 5.48
N PHE A 132 10.55 -23.57 6.63
CA PHE A 132 10.44 -24.17 7.97
C PHE A 132 9.09 -23.94 8.70
N GLY A 133 8.00 -23.70 7.99
CA GLY A 133 6.63 -23.68 8.56
C GLY A 133 6.16 -22.28 9.00
N PRO A 134 4.94 -22.08 9.53
CA PRO A 134 4.40 -20.75 9.80
C PRO A 134 4.94 -20.15 11.13
N LEU A 135 5.32 -18.86 11.13
CA LEU A 135 5.32 -18.05 12.34
C LEU A 135 3.95 -17.36 12.46
N PRO A 136 3.32 -17.36 13.64
CA PRO A 136 2.06 -16.68 13.85
C PRO A 136 2.17 -15.19 13.50
N GLY A 137 1.16 -14.67 12.79
CA GLY A 137 0.95 -13.24 12.56
C GLY A 137 0.80 -12.46 13.88
N PRO A 138 0.69 -11.12 13.83
CA PRO A 138 0.76 -10.25 15.02
C PRO A 138 -0.32 -10.51 16.09
N PHE A 139 -1.31 -11.33 15.79
CA PHE A 139 -2.39 -11.68 16.71
C PHE A 139 -2.67 -13.19 16.77
N GLU A 140 -1.81 -14.02 16.19
CA GLU A 140 -1.92 -15.47 16.32
C GLU A 140 -1.20 -15.95 17.60
N PRO A 141 -1.73 -16.99 18.29
CA PRO A 141 -1.16 -17.54 19.52
C PRO A 141 0.16 -18.30 19.30
#